data_AF-A0A8R1ES79-F1
#
_entry.id   AF-A0A8R1ES79-F1
#
_cell.length_a   1.000
_cell.length_b   1.000
_cell.length_c   1.000
_cell.angle_alpha   90.00
_cell.angle_beta   90.00
_cell.angle_gamma   90.00
#
_symmetry.space_group_name_H-M   'P 1'
#
loop_
_entity.id
_entity.type
_entity.pdbx_description
1 polymer ?
#
loop_
_entity_poly.entity_id
_entity_poly.type
_entity_poly.pdbx_seq_one_letter_code
_entity_poly.pdbx_strand_id
1 'polypeptide(L)'
;MVFVGLGDEKSYGSTCSVFDDQLMKCATPPVPGRDSDKGQMERITEYVFDFDGAELHRSRIKVMPSPSFELLTDPRFVRPGEDFLTLNGNHLNLAATERDITVTVGGEPCPLTALANKVLTCQPPVRKPAAVGKLNPEIVVSVGNATFSVGEVSYDSPGVSSSLFLIISIFIMVMIGLIVCLIVLYRRKTNSHQRQMKYLKTQMDTIEMKVATECKEAFAELQTSLNQYTADLPLGTPTAPFLEYKDYCARDLLIFPD
;
A
#
# COMPACT_ATOMS: atom_id res chain seq x y z
N MET A 1 -17.80 53.90 -28.86
CA MET A 1 -17.51 52.47 -29.14
C MET A 1 -16.05 52.30 -29.51
N VAL A 2 -15.54 51.08 -29.59
CA VAL A 2 -14.13 50.82 -29.95
C VAL A 2 -14.06 49.81 -31.09
N PHE A 3 -13.08 49.94 -31.96
CA PHE A 3 -12.83 48.95 -33.00
C PHE A 3 -11.34 48.65 -33.17
N VAL A 4 -11.06 47.42 -33.61
CA VAL A 4 -9.72 46.93 -33.94
C VAL A 4 -9.65 46.75 -35.45
N GLY A 5 -8.62 47.32 -36.07
CA GLY A 5 -8.34 47.19 -37.49
C GLY A 5 -7.04 46.43 -37.76
N LEU A 6 -7.07 45.57 -38.78
CA LEU A 6 -5.89 44.90 -39.33
C LEU A 6 -5.95 44.96 -40.86
N GLY A 7 -5.15 45.85 -41.46
CA GLY A 7 -5.25 46.14 -42.89
C GLY A 7 -6.62 46.74 -43.23
N ASP A 8 -7.34 46.11 -44.16
CA ASP A 8 -8.69 46.52 -44.59
C ASP A 8 -9.83 45.94 -43.72
N GLU A 9 -9.52 44.99 -42.83
CA GLU A 9 -10.52 44.32 -41.99
C GLU A 9 -10.69 45.07 -40.65
N LYS A 10 -11.93 45.46 -40.33
CA LYS A 10 -12.29 46.15 -39.08
C LYS A 10 -13.28 45.31 -38.27
N SER A 11 -13.01 45.19 -36.97
CA SER A 11 -13.87 44.50 -36.01
C SER A 11 -14.32 45.46 -34.91
N TYR A 12 -15.63 45.61 -34.76
CA TYR A 12 -16.25 46.54 -33.82
C TYR A 12 -16.58 45.84 -32.49
N GLY A 13 -16.26 46.49 -31.39
CA GLY A 13 -16.60 46.06 -30.04
C GLY A 13 -17.90 46.66 -29.52
N SER A 14 -18.24 46.28 -28.29
CA SER A 14 -19.39 46.84 -27.57
C SER A 14 -19.17 48.28 -27.11
N THR A 15 -20.26 48.92 -26.67
CA THR A 15 -20.22 50.26 -26.07
C THR A 15 -19.39 50.23 -24.77
N CYS A 16 -18.52 51.23 -24.61
CA CYS A 16 -17.72 51.39 -23.40
C CYS A 16 -18.56 51.94 -22.24
N SER A 17 -18.31 51.46 -21.03
CA SER A 17 -18.86 52.06 -19.80
C SER A 17 -18.00 53.24 -19.37
N VAL A 18 -18.59 54.43 -19.30
CA VAL A 18 -17.93 55.66 -18.83
C VAL A 18 -18.17 55.80 -17.33
N PHE A 19 -17.10 55.95 -16.55
CA PHE A 19 -17.18 56.11 -15.10
C PHE A 19 -17.04 57.58 -14.68
N ASP A 20 -16.12 58.30 -15.30
CA ASP A 20 -15.87 59.73 -15.05
C ASP A 20 -15.19 60.35 -16.29
N ASP A 21 -14.98 61.67 -16.30
CA ASP A 21 -14.42 62.44 -17.42
C ASP A 21 -13.01 61.96 -17.86
N GLN A 22 -12.30 61.24 -16.99
CA GLN A 22 -10.97 60.69 -17.25
C GLN A 22 -10.91 59.17 -17.38
N LEU A 23 -12.00 58.46 -17.05
CA LEU A 23 -11.98 57.01 -16.96
C LEU A 23 -13.18 56.38 -17.69
N MET A 24 -12.85 55.60 -18.71
CA MET A 24 -13.79 54.69 -19.36
C MET A 24 -13.23 53.26 -19.34
N LYS A 25 -14.14 52.29 -19.25
CA LYS A 25 -13.84 50.86 -19.35
C LYS A 25 -14.50 50.30 -20.59
N CYS A 26 -13.69 49.77 -21.49
CA CYS A 26 -14.12 49.16 -22.74
C CYS A 26 -13.81 47.66 -22.72
N ALA A 27 -14.71 46.85 -23.29
CA ALA A 27 -14.38 45.48 -23.62
C ALA A 27 -13.55 45.45 -24.91
N THR A 28 -12.50 44.63 -24.94
CA THR A 28 -11.66 44.48 -26.12
C THR A 28 -12.45 43.79 -27.25
N PRO A 29 -12.54 44.37 -28.46
CA PRO A 29 -13.17 43.74 -29.61
C PRO A 29 -12.43 42.44 -30.02
N PRO A 30 -13.12 41.49 -30.66
CA PRO A 30 -12.47 40.33 -31.24
C PRO A 30 -11.52 40.76 -32.37
N VAL A 31 -10.31 40.21 -32.40
CA VAL A 31 -9.29 40.59 -33.39
C VAL A 31 -9.55 39.84 -34.71
N PRO A 32 -9.62 40.53 -35.86
CA PRO A 32 -9.78 39.91 -37.18
C PRO A 32 -8.58 39.03 -37.57
N GLY A 33 -8.81 37.96 -38.33
CA GLY A 33 -7.75 37.05 -38.80
C GLY A 33 -7.25 36.00 -37.80
N ARG A 34 -8.08 35.59 -36.84
CA ARG A 34 -7.75 34.66 -35.72
C ARG A 34 -7.23 33.28 -36.16
N ASP A 35 -7.62 32.79 -37.35
CA ASP A 35 -7.27 31.44 -37.84
C ASP A 35 -6.00 31.39 -38.72
N SER A 36 -5.50 32.54 -39.17
CA SER A 36 -4.58 32.55 -40.33
C SER A 36 -3.10 32.39 -40.00
N ASP A 37 -2.70 32.27 -38.72
CA ASP A 37 -1.28 32.38 -38.38
C ASP A 37 -0.83 31.42 -37.28
N LYS A 38 -0.53 30.18 -37.70
CA LYS A 38 0.25 29.23 -36.91
C LYS A 38 1.73 29.66 -36.92
N GLY A 39 2.09 30.74 -36.21
CA GLY A 39 3.51 31.05 -36.06
C GLY A 39 3.89 32.43 -35.53
N GLN A 40 3.07 33.46 -35.71
CA GLN A 40 3.44 34.81 -35.28
C GLN A 40 3.02 35.07 -33.82
N MET A 41 4.01 35.21 -32.93
CA MET A 41 3.81 35.36 -31.48
C MET A 41 3.33 36.75 -31.04
N GLU A 42 3.47 37.77 -31.88
CA GLU A 42 3.05 39.14 -31.58
C GLU A 42 2.54 39.81 -32.84
N ARG A 43 1.35 40.43 -32.77
CA ARG A 43 0.74 41.18 -33.87
C ARG A 43 0.43 42.60 -33.45
N ILE A 44 0.84 43.57 -34.25
CA ILE A 44 0.50 44.98 -34.01
C ILE A 44 -0.76 45.30 -34.79
N THR A 45 -1.78 45.83 -34.11
CA THR A 45 -3.07 46.22 -34.72
C THR A 45 -3.42 47.66 -34.37
N GLU A 46 -4.22 48.30 -35.21
CA GLU A 46 -4.75 49.63 -34.92
C GLU A 46 -5.97 49.49 -34.01
N TYR A 47 -5.96 50.21 -32.89
CA TYR A 47 -7.07 50.33 -31.96
C TYR A 47 -7.59 51.76 -31.99
N VAL A 48 -8.88 51.90 -32.25
CA VAL A 48 -9.50 53.21 -32.47
C VAL A 48 -10.69 53.39 -31.55
N PHE A 49 -10.76 54.58 -30.95
CA PHE A 49 -11.91 55.05 -30.20
C PHE A 49 -12.83 55.84 -31.12
N ASP A 50 -14.08 55.42 -31.18
CA ASP A 50 -15.14 56.09 -31.90
C ASP A 50 -16.10 56.75 -30.91
N PHE A 51 -16.12 58.08 -30.90
CA PHE A 51 -17.04 58.91 -30.13
C PHE A 51 -18.14 59.41 -31.06
N ASP A 52 -19.25 58.68 -31.13
CA ASP A 52 -20.45 59.04 -31.89
C ASP A 52 -20.19 59.38 -33.38
N GLY A 53 -19.31 58.61 -34.02
CA GLY A 53 -18.92 58.75 -35.42
C GLY A 53 -17.61 59.53 -35.64
N ALA A 54 -17.03 60.09 -34.57
CA ALA A 54 -15.73 60.74 -34.62
C ALA A 54 -14.61 59.75 -34.23
N GLU A 55 -13.79 59.36 -35.20
CA GLU A 55 -12.54 58.62 -34.98
C GLU A 55 -11.49 59.55 -34.32
N LEU A 56 -11.52 59.66 -32.99
CA LEU A 56 -10.74 60.68 -32.28
C LEU A 56 -9.26 60.30 -32.11
N HIS A 57 -8.96 59.00 -31.95
CA HIS A 57 -7.61 58.56 -31.62
C HIS A 57 -7.30 57.17 -32.17
N ARG A 58 -6.16 57.04 -32.86
CA ARG A 58 -5.59 55.78 -33.33
C ARG A 58 -4.37 55.42 -32.51
N SER A 59 -4.48 54.34 -31.73
CA SER A 59 -3.36 53.75 -31.02
C SER A 59 -2.92 52.44 -31.70
N ARG A 60 -1.68 52.03 -31.46
CA ARG A 60 -1.20 50.70 -31.87
C ARG A 60 -1.16 49.81 -30.64
N ILE A 61 -1.86 48.68 -30.70
CA ILE A 61 -1.87 47.68 -29.62
C ILE A 61 -1.18 46.40 -30.08
N LYS A 62 -0.56 45.72 -29.12
CA LYS A 62 0.07 44.42 -29.33
C LYS A 62 -0.93 43.33 -28.96
N VAL A 63 -1.20 42.44 -29.90
CA VAL A 63 -2.05 41.27 -29.74
C VAL A 63 -1.15 40.06 -29.56
N MET A 64 -1.35 39.37 -28.44
CA MET A 64 -0.67 38.13 -28.09
C MET A 64 -1.54 36.92 -28.46
N PRO A 65 -0.93 35.73 -28.67
CA PRO A 65 -1.66 34.50 -28.90
C PRO A 65 -2.61 34.17 -27.74
N SER A 66 -3.73 33.51 -28.07
CA SER A 66 -4.67 33.04 -27.05
C SER A 66 -4.01 31.98 -26.17
N PRO A 67 -4.29 31.97 -24.86
CA PRO A 67 -3.81 30.93 -23.96
C PRO A 67 -4.39 29.57 -24.36
N SER A 68 -3.61 28.52 -24.17
CA SER A 68 -4.06 27.13 -24.34
C SER A 68 -3.68 26.30 -23.12
N PHE A 69 -4.51 25.32 -22.79
CA PHE A 69 -4.29 24.40 -21.67
C PHE A 69 -4.17 22.98 -22.18
N GLU A 70 -3.28 22.20 -21.57
CA GLU A 70 -3.15 20.77 -21.83
C GLU A 70 -4.26 20.00 -21.09
N LEU A 71 -5.04 19.20 -21.82
CA LEU A 71 -6.07 18.38 -21.19
C LEU A 71 -5.44 17.27 -20.36
N LEU A 72 -5.97 17.06 -19.16
CA LEU A 72 -5.57 15.97 -18.29
C LEU A 72 -6.24 14.67 -18.74
N THR A 73 -5.43 13.67 -19.09
CA THR A 73 -5.93 12.34 -19.47
C THR A 73 -6.47 11.56 -18.26
N ASP A 74 -5.81 11.72 -17.10
CA ASP A 74 -6.15 11.04 -15.85
C ASP A 74 -6.52 12.06 -14.75
N PRO A 75 -7.44 11.71 -13.85
CA PRO A 75 -7.81 12.59 -12.75
C PRO A 75 -6.61 12.86 -11.84
N ARG A 76 -6.34 14.13 -11.55
CA ARG A 76 -5.23 14.50 -10.65
C ARG A 76 -5.62 14.23 -9.21
N PHE A 77 -4.80 13.46 -8.49
CA PHE A 77 -4.97 13.27 -7.06
C PHE A 77 -4.46 14.49 -6.30
N VAL A 78 -5.29 15.01 -5.40
CA VAL A 78 -4.99 16.17 -4.57
C VAL A 78 -5.40 15.89 -3.14
N ARG A 79 -4.45 16.05 -2.20
CA ARG A 79 -4.77 16.06 -0.77
C ARG A 79 -5.31 17.42 -0.37
N PRO A 80 -6.55 17.50 0.15
CA PRO A 80 -7.15 18.76 0.51
C PRO A 80 -6.31 19.53 1.54
N GLY A 81 -6.01 20.80 1.26
CA GLY A 81 -5.31 21.72 2.18
C GLY A 81 -3.78 21.66 2.16
N GLU A 82 -3.17 20.61 1.61
CA GLU A 82 -1.70 20.45 1.55
C GLU A 82 -1.14 20.53 0.14
N ASP A 83 -1.83 19.93 -0.85
CA ASP A 83 -1.32 19.85 -2.22
C ASP A 83 -1.76 21.07 -3.05
N PHE A 84 -0.86 21.53 -3.92
CA PHE A 84 -1.17 22.54 -4.94
C PHE A 84 -1.54 21.88 -6.27
N LEU A 85 -2.55 22.42 -6.96
CA LEU A 85 -2.97 21.96 -8.27
C LEU A 85 -2.20 22.71 -9.35
N THR A 86 -1.38 22.00 -10.13
CA THR A 86 -0.60 22.56 -11.23
C THR A 86 -1.19 22.16 -12.58
N LEU A 87 -1.49 23.15 -13.40
CA LEU A 87 -2.04 23.03 -14.75
C LEU A 87 -1.01 23.51 -15.77
N ASN A 88 -0.81 22.72 -16.81
CA ASN A 88 0.10 23.05 -17.90
C ASN A 88 -0.64 23.73 -19.04
N GLY A 89 0.05 24.62 -19.75
CA GLY A 89 -0.47 25.33 -20.89
C GLY A 89 0.60 26.09 -21.65
N ASN A 90 0.15 27.00 -22.53
CA ASN A 90 1.02 27.93 -23.24
C ASN A 90 0.39 29.33 -23.26
N HIS A 91 1.23 30.37 -23.27
CA HIS A 91 0.83 31.77 -23.40
C HIS A 91 -0.02 32.29 -22.22
N LEU A 92 0.15 31.71 -21.03
CA LEU A 92 -0.72 31.99 -19.88
C LEU A 92 -0.48 33.38 -19.25
N ASN A 93 0.73 33.94 -19.39
CA ASN A 93 1.13 35.21 -18.77
C ASN A 93 1.57 36.30 -19.78
N LEU A 94 1.26 36.13 -21.08
CA LEU A 94 1.70 37.07 -22.12
C LEU A 94 0.82 38.33 -22.18
N ALA A 95 -0.49 38.15 -22.11
CA ALA A 95 -1.47 39.26 -22.14
C ALA A 95 -2.51 39.18 -21.02
N ALA A 96 -2.43 38.15 -20.18
CA ALA A 96 -3.30 37.98 -19.02
C ALA A 96 -2.47 38.06 -17.74
N THR A 97 -3.03 38.72 -16.73
CA THR A 97 -2.48 38.77 -15.38
C THR A 97 -3.26 37.85 -14.45
N GLU A 98 -2.79 37.67 -13.23
CA GLU A 98 -3.47 36.86 -12.20
C GLU A 98 -4.94 37.30 -11.98
N ARG A 99 -5.25 38.58 -12.18
CA ARG A 99 -6.62 39.12 -12.00
C ARG A 99 -7.57 38.74 -13.13
N ASP A 100 -7.04 38.42 -14.30
CA ASP A 100 -7.81 38.07 -15.49
C ASP A 100 -8.10 36.56 -15.56
N ILE A 101 -7.48 35.77 -14.68
CA ILE A 101 -7.58 34.32 -14.66
C ILE A 101 -8.33 33.89 -13.40
N THR A 102 -9.38 33.12 -13.59
CA THR A 102 -10.15 32.50 -12.51
C THR A 102 -10.17 30.99 -12.71
N VAL A 103 -9.79 30.25 -11.67
CA VAL A 103 -9.81 28.79 -11.69
C VAL A 103 -10.90 28.31 -10.75
N THR A 104 -11.68 27.35 -11.20
CA THR A 104 -12.75 26.74 -10.40
C THR A 104 -12.65 25.23 -10.45
N VAL A 105 -12.97 24.58 -9.34
CA VAL A 105 -12.98 23.14 -9.17
C VAL A 105 -14.37 22.74 -8.71
N GLY A 106 -15.14 22.06 -9.55
CA GLY A 106 -16.53 21.69 -9.25
C GLY A 106 -17.42 22.89 -8.91
N GLY A 107 -17.11 24.07 -9.44
CA GLY A 107 -17.81 25.33 -9.15
C GLY A 107 -17.28 26.13 -7.96
N GLU A 108 -16.39 25.58 -7.15
CA GLU A 108 -15.73 26.29 -6.05
C GLU A 108 -14.45 27.02 -6.53
N PRO A 109 -14.14 28.22 -6.04
CA PRO A 109 -12.96 28.98 -6.47
C PRO A 109 -11.65 28.33 -5.98
N CYS A 110 -10.67 28.27 -6.88
CA CYS A 110 -9.29 27.83 -6.61
C CYS A 110 -8.36 29.06 -6.68
N PRO A 111 -8.00 29.69 -5.55
CA PRO A 111 -7.12 30.87 -5.56
C PRO A 111 -5.77 30.54 -6.19
N LEU A 112 -5.30 31.45 -7.07
CA LEU A 112 -4.01 31.31 -7.74
C LEU A 112 -2.87 31.47 -6.73
N THR A 113 -1.84 30.65 -6.89
CA THR A 113 -0.62 30.68 -6.08
C THR A 113 0.58 31.09 -6.91
N ALA A 114 0.64 30.63 -8.17
CA ALA A 114 1.70 31.01 -9.09
C ALA A 114 1.19 31.02 -10.54
N LEU A 115 1.70 31.97 -11.32
CA LEU A 115 1.40 32.11 -12.74
C LEU A 115 2.72 32.29 -13.52
N ALA A 116 2.95 31.39 -14.46
CA ALA A 116 4.06 31.43 -15.41
C ALA A 116 3.55 31.19 -16.83
N ASN A 117 4.37 31.45 -17.85
CA ASN A 117 3.97 31.35 -19.26
C ASN A 117 3.38 29.99 -19.65
N LYS A 118 3.91 28.91 -19.05
CA LYS A 118 3.51 27.53 -19.36
C LYS A 118 2.83 26.79 -18.21
N VAL A 119 2.80 27.38 -17.03
CA VAL A 119 2.39 26.70 -15.81
C VAL A 119 1.54 27.65 -14.98
N LEU A 120 0.41 27.14 -14.51
CA LEU A 120 -0.46 27.81 -13.57
C LEU A 120 -0.63 26.91 -12.35
N THR A 121 -0.52 27.48 -11.16
CA THR A 121 -0.70 26.76 -9.90
C THR A 121 -1.78 27.44 -9.08
N CYS A 122 -2.73 26.67 -8.59
CA CYS A 122 -3.79 27.15 -7.71
C CYS A 122 -3.93 26.24 -6.47
N GLN A 123 -4.50 26.78 -5.40
CA GLN A 123 -4.75 26.03 -4.17
C GLN A 123 -6.20 25.51 -4.17
N PRO A 124 -6.41 24.19 -4.31
CA PRO A 124 -7.75 23.61 -4.39
C PRO A 124 -8.50 23.70 -3.06
N PRO A 125 -9.85 23.69 -3.07
CA PRO A 125 -10.65 23.78 -1.85
C PRO A 125 -10.39 22.59 -0.90
N VAL A 126 -10.42 22.87 0.40
CA VAL A 126 -10.15 21.87 1.47
C VAL A 126 -11.26 20.82 1.58
N ARG A 127 -12.48 21.14 1.12
CA ARG A 127 -13.59 20.20 1.08
C ARG A 127 -13.86 19.81 -0.36
N LYS A 128 -14.09 18.52 -0.61
CA LYS A 128 -14.48 18.00 -1.94
C LYS A 128 -15.77 18.70 -2.38
N PRO A 129 -15.75 19.50 -3.46
CA PRO A 129 -16.94 20.14 -3.98
C PRO A 129 -17.90 19.11 -4.60
N ALA A 130 -19.18 19.48 -4.69
CA ALA A 130 -20.19 18.60 -5.27
C ALA A 130 -19.92 18.41 -6.77
N ALA A 131 -19.74 17.16 -7.20
CA ALA A 131 -19.63 16.84 -8.61
C ALA A 131 -21.03 16.70 -9.21
N VAL A 132 -21.45 17.66 -10.04
CA VAL A 132 -22.75 17.64 -10.70
C VAL A 132 -22.69 16.62 -11.86
N GLY A 133 -23.22 15.41 -11.63
CA GLY A 133 -23.35 14.37 -12.67
C GLY A 133 -22.08 13.56 -12.99
N LYS A 134 -20.96 13.81 -12.31
CA LYS A 134 -19.68 13.10 -12.47
C LYS A 134 -19.18 12.57 -11.12
N LEU A 135 -18.24 11.61 -11.14
CA LEU A 135 -17.63 11.07 -9.91
C LEU A 135 -16.62 12.04 -9.29
N ASN A 136 -15.92 12.81 -10.13
CA ASN A 136 -14.89 13.75 -9.77
C ASN A 136 -15.27 15.19 -10.19
N PRO A 137 -14.94 16.21 -9.38
CA PRO A 137 -15.15 17.60 -9.76
C PRO A 137 -14.27 18.02 -10.93
N GLU A 138 -14.86 18.77 -11.84
CA GLU A 138 -14.23 19.28 -13.06
C GLU A 138 -13.44 20.56 -12.78
N ILE A 139 -12.29 20.70 -13.43
CA ILE A 139 -11.39 21.85 -13.38
C ILE A 139 -11.70 22.74 -14.58
N VAL A 140 -12.21 23.94 -14.30
CA VAL A 140 -12.51 24.94 -15.31
C VAL A 140 -11.66 26.18 -15.07
N VAL A 141 -10.91 26.58 -16.08
CA VAL A 141 -10.09 27.80 -16.07
C VAL A 141 -10.73 28.83 -16.99
N SER A 142 -11.01 30.02 -16.48
CA SER A 142 -11.55 31.13 -17.26
C SER A 142 -10.51 32.23 -17.35
N VAL A 143 -10.17 32.63 -18.58
CA VAL A 143 -9.24 33.73 -18.87
C VAL A 143 -10.03 34.82 -19.61
N GLY A 144 -10.32 35.92 -18.92
CA GLY A 144 -11.21 36.96 -19.42
C GLY A 144 -12.59 36.41 -19.77
N ASN A 145 -12.93 36.35 -21.06
CA ASN A 145 -14.21 35.82 -21.57
C ASN A 145 -14.07 34.40 -22.18
N ALA A 146 -12.90 33.77 -22.09
CA ALA A 146 -12.67 32.43 -22.59
C ALA A 146 -12.68 31.42 -21.45
N THR A 147 -13.44 30.33 -21.58
CA THR A 147 -13.53 29.25 -20.60
C THR A 147 -12.93 27.97 -21.16
N PHE A 148 -12.07 27.31 -20.38
CA PHE A 148 -11.37 26.09 -20.74
C PHE A 148 -11.63 25.00 -19.71
N SER A 149 -12.17 23.87 -20.15
CA SER A 149 -12.24 22.65 -19.33
C SER A 149 -10.95 21.87 -19.50
N VAL A 150 -10.20 21.70 -18.40
CA VAL A 150 -8.86 21.10 -18.44
C VAL A 150 -8.89 19.63 -18.04
N GLY A 151 -9.79 19.23 -17.14
CA GLY A 151 -9.92 17.84 -16.69
C GLY A 151 -10.63 17.71 -15.35
N GLU A 152 -10.36 16.62 -14.63
CA GLU A 152 -11.01 16.28 -13.36
C GLU A 152 -9.99 16.10 -12.24
N VAL A 153 -10.39 16.38 -10.99
CA VAL A 153 -9.55 16.18 -9.80
C VAL A 153 -10.17 15.14 -8.87
N SER A 154 -9.35 14.22 -8.38
CA SER A 154 -9.72 13.25 -7.37
C SER A 154 -9.21 13.71 -6.01
N TYR A 155 -10.14 13.90 -5.07
CA TYR A 155 -9.85 14.16 -3.65
C TYR A 155 -9.72 12.87 -2.85
N ASP A 156 -9.98 11.72 -3.48
CA ASP A 156 -9.85 10.45 -2.80
C ASP A 156 -8.36 10.27 -2.55
N SER A 157 -8.00 10.06 -1.28
CA SER A 157 -6.64 9.67 -0.96
C SER A 157 -6.32 8.42 -1.80
N PRO A 158 -5.08 8.25 -2.30
CA PRO A 158 -4.58 6.92 -2.60
C PRO A 158 -4.41 6.20 -1.25
N GLY A 159 -5.49 6.06 -0.48
CA GLY A 159 -5.61 5.09 0.57
C GLY A 159 -5.31 3.79 -0.13
N VAL A 160 -4.15 3.23 0.21
CA VAL A 160 -3.67 1.87 -0.08
C VAL A 160 -4.81 1.13 -0.72
N SER A 161 -4.79 1.07 -2.06
CA SER A 161 -5.95 0.70 -2.86
C SER A 161 -6.64 -0.48 -2.18
N SER A 162 -7.97 -0.50 -2.06
CA SER A 162 -8.65 -1.58 -1.34
C SER A 162 -8.18 -2.98 -1.79
N SER A 163 -7.65 -3.09 -3.01
CA SER A 163 -6.89 -4.24 -3.51
C SER A 163 -5.60 -4.59 -2.73
N LEU A 164 -4.75 -3.64 -2.34
CA LEU A 164 -3.58 -3.87 -1.50
C LEU A 164 -3.95 -4.40 -0.11
N PHE A 165 -4.98 -3.85 0.52
CA PHE A 165 -5.48 -4.38 1.80
C PHE A 165 -6.01 -5.82 1.65
N LEU A 166 -6.72 -6.12 0.55
CA LEU A 166 -7.17 -7.47 0.23
C LEU A 166 -5.98 -8.43 0.02
N ILE A 167 -4.96 -8.00 -0.73
CA ILE A 167 -3.75 -8.81 -0.99
C ILE A 167 -3.01 -9.12 0.32
N ILE A 168 -2.78 -8.10 1.16
CA ILE A 168 -2.12 -8.25 2.47
C ILE A 168 -2.94 -9.19 3.37
N SER A 169 -4.27 -9.02 3.40
CA SER A 169 -5.17 -9.87 4.17
C SER A 169 -5.10 -11.33 3.73
N ILE A 170 -5.09 -11.60 2.42
CA ILE A 170 -4.97 -12.98 1.89
C ILE A 170 -3.63 -13.58 2.30
N PHE A 171 -2.53 -12.81 2.21
CA PHE A 171 -1.20 -13.28 2.57
C PHE A 171 -1.12 -13.69 4.05
N ILE A 172 -1.70 -12.88 4.94
CA ILE A 172 -1.78 -13.19 6.38
C ILE A 172 -2.58 -14.47 6.63
N MET A 173 -3.72 -14.64 5.96
CA MET A 173 -4.56 -15.85 6.12
C MET A 173 -3.84 -17.12 5.65
N VAL A 174 -3.11 -17.06 4.54
CA VAL A 174 -2.31 -18.20 4.05
C VAL A 174 -1.19 -18.55 5.02
N MET A 175 -0.48 -17.55 5.55
CA MET A 175 0.59 -17.76 6.52
C MET A 175 0.08 -18.42 7.81
N ILE A 176 -1.06 -17.97 8.32
CA ILE A 176 -1.71 -18.59 9.49
C ILE A 176 -2.11 -20.04 9.17
N GLY A 177 -2.69 -20.29 8.00
CA GLY A 177 -3.05 -21.64 7.55
C GLY A 177 -1.85 -22.59 7.49
N LEU A 178 -0.71 -22.12 6.97
CA LEU A 178 0.53 -22.89 6.95
C LEU A 178 1.04 -23.23 8.35
N ILE A 179 1.03 -22.26 9.28
CA ILE A 179 1.44 -22.48 10.66
C ILE A 179 0.54 -23.52 11.34
N VAL A 180 -0.79 -23.40 11.20
CA VAL A 180 -1.73 -24.38 11.76
C VAL A 180 -1.51 -25.77 11.15
N CYS A 181 -1.31 -25.86 9.84
CA CYS A 181 -1.01 -27.13 9.16
C CYS A 181 0.28 -27.77 9.72
N LEU A 182 1.36 -26.98 9.87
CA LEU A 182 2.60 -27.44 10.48
C LEU A 182 2.41 -27.91 11.91
N ILE A 183 1.63 -27.19 12.74
CA ILE A 183 1.30 -27.61 14.10
C ILE A 183 0.54 -28.94 14.10
N VAL A 184 -0.45 -29.11 13.20
CA VAL A 184 -1.22 -30.36 13.09
C VAL A 184 -0.33 -31.51 12.66
N LEU A 185 0.54 -31.32 11.65
CA LEU A 185 1.51 -32.33 11.21
C LEU A 185 2.51 -32.67 12.31
N TYR A 186 3.01 -31.67 13.04
CA TYR A 186 3.89 -31.87 14.19
C TYR A 186 3.19 -32.63 15.31
N ARG A 187 1.94 -32.27 15.64
CA ARG A 187 1.12 -32.98 16.63
C ARG A 187 0.81 -34.41 16.22
N ARG A 188 0.53 -34.64 14.94
CA ARG A 188 0.27 -35.98 14.40
C ARG A 188 1.55 -36.83 14.42
N LYS A 189 2.69 -36.23 14.02
CA LYS A 189 4.01 -36.87 14.04
C LYS A 189 4.48 -37.17 15.46
N THR A 190 4.39 -36.21 16.39
CA THR A 190 4.78 -36.43 17.80
C THR A 190 3.87 -37.47 18.46
N ASN A 191 2.57 -37.48 18.19
CA ASN A 191 1.67 -38.51 18.71
C ASN A 191 2.02 -39.90 18.13
N SER A 192 2.43 -39.97 16.86
CA SER A 192 2.96 -41.20 16.25
C SER A 192 4.24 -41.69 16.95
N HIS A 193 5.20 -40.80 17.22
CA HIS A 193 6.43 -41.15 17.94
C HIS A 193 6.18 -41.56 19.39
N GLN A 194 5.25 -40.88 20.07
CA GLN A 194 4.82 -41.25 21.43
C GLN A 194 4.22 -42.66 21.48
N ARG A 195 3.48 -43.08 20.45
CA ARG A 195 2.96 -44.46 20.35
C ARG A 195 4.08 -45.48 20.18
N GLN A 196 5.07 -45.20 19.33
CA GLN A 196 6.22 -46.08 19.12
C GLN A 196 7.07 -46.22 20.39
N MET A 197 7.29 -45.13 21.13
CA MET A 197 8.03 -45.19 22.39
C MET A 197 7.28 -45.97 23.48
N LYS A 198 5.95 -45.86 23.56
CA LYS A 198 5.15 -46.67 24.48
C LYS A 198 5.22 -48.15 24.15
N TYR A 199 5.13 -48.48 22.85
CA TYR A 199 5.29 -49.86 22.38
C TYR A 199 6.66 -50.46 22.72
N LEU A 200 7.74 -49.68 22.57
CA LEU A 200 9.08 -50.13 22.91
C LEU A 200 9.27 -50.37 24.43
N LYS A 201 8.70 -49.50 25.28
CA LYS A 201 8.72 -49.70 26.74
C LYS A 201 7.95 -50.95 27.17
N THR A 202 6.77 -51.20 26.61
CA THR A 202 6.00 -52.41 26.93
C THR A 202 6.73 -53.69 26.53
N GLN A 203 7.52 -53.67 25.45
CA GLN A 203 8.37 -54.80 25.09
C GLN A 203 9.52 -55.02 26.07
N MET A 204 10.10 -53.93 26.60
CA MET A 204 11.11 -54.02 27.66
C MET A 204 10.52 -54.66 28.93
N ASP A 205 9.32 -54.24 29.35
CA ASP A 205 8.64 -54.79 30.53
C ASP A 205 8.29 -56.27 30.35
N THR A 206 7.90 -56.67 29.13
CA THR A 206 7.55 -58.06 28.81
C THR A 206 8.80 -58.96 28.81
N ILE A 207 9.93 -58.44 28.33
CA ILE A 207 11.22 -59.16 28.37
C ILE A 207 11.71 -59.25 29.82
N GLU A 208 11.59 -58.18 30.61
CA GLU A 208 11.96 -58.20 32.04
C GLU A 208 11.14 -59.25 32.81
N MET A 209 9.82 -59.30 32.56
CA MET A 209 8.95 -60.30 33.17
C MET A 209 9.31 -61.72 32.73
N LYS A 210 9.68 -61.92 31.45
CA LYS A 210 10.11 -63.22 30.93
C LYS A 210 11.43 -63.70 31.55
N VAL A 211 12.41 -62.81 31.73
CA VAL A 211 13.67 -63.16 32.41
C VAL A 211 13.41 -63.51 33.87
N ALA A 212 12.51 -62.79 34.55
CA ALA A 212 12.15 -63.08 35.93
C ALA A 212 11.43 -64.44 36.08
N THR A 213 10.62 -64.85 35.10
CA THR A 213 9.96 -66.16 35.12
C THR A 213 10.92 -67.29 34.81
N GLU A 214 11.82 -67.13 33.83
CA GLU A 214 12.85 -68.13 33.50
C GLU A 214 13.81 -68.35 34.68
N CYS A 215 14.17 -67.28 35.43
CA CYS A 215 14.93 -67.42 36.67
C CYS A 215 14.17 -68.16 37.77
N LYS A 216 12.85 -67.94 37.91
CA LYS A 216 12.01 -68.65 38.89
C LYS A 216 11.86 -70.13 38.54
N GLU A 217 11.70 -70.45 37.26
CA GLU A 217 11.61 -71.83 36.77
C GLU A 217 12.94 -72.57 36.94
N ALA A 218 14.07 -71.95 36.59
CA ALA A 218 15.40 -72.51 36.84
C ALA A 218 15.67 -72.75 38.34
N PHE A 219 15.21 -71.84 39.22
CA PHE A 219 15.32 -72.01 40.67
C PHE A 219 14.45 -73.16 41.18
N ALA A 220 13.25 -73.33 40.62
CA ALA A 220 12.35 -74.43 40.96
C ALA A 220 12.91 -75.78 40.49
N GLU A 221 13.48 -75.83 39.28
CA GLU A 221 14.07 -77.04 38.70
C GLU A 221 15.29 -77.52 39.52
N LEU A 222 16.16 -76.60 39.94
CA LEU A 222 17.28 -76.87 40.84
C LEU A 222 16.82 -77.42 42.19
N GLN A 223 15.77 -76.85 42.79
CA GLN A 223 15.22 -77.37 44.05
C GLN A 223 14.59 -78.75 43.89
N THR A 224 13.91 -79.03 42.76
CA THR A 224 13.39 -80.37 42.49
C THR A 224 14.49 -81.40 42.25
N SER A 225 15.57 -81.02 41.54
CA SER A 225 16.71 -81.90 41.32
C SER A 225 17.45 -82.24 42.62
N LEU A 226 17.65 -81.26 43.51
CA LEU A 226 18.19 -81.50 44.86
C LEU A 226 17.30 -82.43 45.68
N ASN A 227 15.99 -82.20 45.68
CA ASN A 227 15.03 -83.07 46.39
C ASN A 227 15.04 -84.50 45.83
N GLN A 228 15.18 -84.65 44.52
CA GLN A 228 15.24 -85.95 43.86
C GLN A 228 16.55 -86.69 44.15
N TYR A 229 17.68 -85.98 44.20
CA TYR A 229 18.96 -86.54 44.67
C TYR A 229 18.91 -86.95 46.16
N THR A 230 18.17 -86.22 47.01
CA THR A 230 17.97 -86.65 48.40
C THR A 230 16.99 -87.82 48.55
N ALA A 231 16.14 -88.07 47.55
CA ALA A 231 15.16 -89.16 47.55
C ALA A 231 15.75 -90.50 47.06
N ASP A 232 16.77 -90.47 46.18
CA ASP A 232 17.48 -91.66 45.70
C ASP A 232 18.59 -92.16 46.64
N LEU A 233 18.77 -91.51 47.79
CA LEU A 233 19.59 -92.04 48.88
C LEU A 233 18.77 -93.06 49.68
N PRO A 234 19.14 -94.36 49.70
CA PRO A 234 18.42 -95.37 50.48
C PRO A 234 18.43 -95.01 51.96
N LEU A 235 17.26 -95.12 52.62
CA LEU A 235 17.11 -94.93 54.06
C LEU A 235 18.16 -95.77 54.82
N GLY A 236 19.17 -95.08 55.34
CA GLY A 236 20.18 -95.65 56.23
C GLY A 236 21.56 -95.88 55.62
N THR A 237 22.27 -94.83 55.18
CA THR A 237 23.75 -94.72 55.26
C THR A 237 24.20 -93.25 55.11
N PRO A 238 25.37 -92.85 55.64
CA PRO A 238 25.48 -91.61 56.40
C PRO A 238 26.10 -90.39 55.67
N THR A 239 25.82 -89.22 56.27
CA THR A 239 26.66 -88.01 56.41
C THR A 239 26.78 -86.98 55.28
N ALA A 240 26.40 -85.73 55.61
CA ALA A 240 27.42 -84.71 55.86
C ALA A 240 27.44 -84.44 57.38
N PRO A 241 28.57 -84.60 58.07
CA PRO A 241 28.64 -84.34 59.51
C PRO A 241 28.55 -82.84 59.73
N PHE A 242 27.69 -82.41 60.64
CA PHE A 242 27.74 -81.06 61.17
C PHE A 242 29.05 -80.96 61.95
N LEU A 243 30.08 -80.36 61.35
CA LEU A 243 31.35 -80.14 62.01
C LEU A 243 31.13 -79.06 63.09
N GLU A 244 31.40 -79.38 64.35
CA GLU A 244 31.37 -78.40 65.43
C GLU A 244 32.34 -77.25 65.11
N TYR A 245 31.91 -76.00 65.34
CA TYR A 245 32.64 -74.78 64.99
C TYR A 245 34.10 -74.74 65.51
N LYS A 246 34.40 -75.46 66.59
CA LYS A 246 35.74 -75.57 67.17
C LYS A 246 36.76 -76.30 66.27
N ASP A 247 36.32 -77.27 65.48
CA ASP A 247 37.19 -78.02 64.55
C ASP A 247 37.39 -77.31 63.21
N TYR A 248 36.49 -76.39 62.84
CA TYR A 248 36.66 -75.52 61.67
C TYR A 248 37.72 -74.44 61.93
N CYS A 249 37.67 -73.79 63.10
CA CYS A 249 38.69 -72.81 63.49
C CYS A 249 40.08 -73.42 63.66
N ALA A 250 40.19 -74.68 64.10
CA ALA A 250 41.48 -75.35 64.25
C ALA A 250 42.13 -75.73 62.90
N ARG A 251 41.34 -75.88 61.83
CA ARG A 251 41.84 -76.18 60.47
C ARG A 251 42.20 -74.94 59.66
N ASP A 252 41.54 -73.80 59.91
CA ASP A 252 41.94 -72.51 59.33
C ASP A 252 43.15 -71.88 60.04
N LEU A 253 43.46 -72.25 61.28
CA LEU A 253 44.63 -71.74 62.02
C LEU A 253 45.93 -72.53 61.79
N LEU A 254 45.88 -73.62 61.00
CA LEU A 254 47.03 -74.50 60.69
C LEU A 254 47.45 -74.46 59.22
N ILE A 255 46.87 -73.56 58.42
CA ILE A 255 47.31 -73.26 57.05
C ILE A 255 47.69 -71.77 57.05
N PHE A 256 48.99 -71.51 57.26
CA PHE A 256 49.71 -70.23 57.35
C PHE A 256 49.81 -69.53 58.73
N PRO A 257 50.65 -70.05 59.63
CA PRO A 257 51.68 -69.24 60.29
C PRO A 257 52.82 -68.91 59.30
N ASP A 258 53.24 -67.65 59.31
CA ASP A 258 54.49 -67.03 58.81
C ASP A 258 55.09 -67.46 57.45
#